data_AF-A0A2M7H313-F1
#
_entry.id   AF-A0A2M7H313-F1
#
_cell.length_a   1.000
_cell.length_b   1.000
_cell.length_c   1.000
_cell.angle_alpha   90.00
_cell.angle_beta   90.00
_cell.angle_gamma   90.00
#
_symmetry.space_group_name_H-M   'P 1'
#
loop_
_entity.id
_entity.type
_entity.pdbx_description
1 polymer ?
#
loop_
_entity_poly.entity_id
_entity_poly.type
_entity_poly.pdbx_seq_one_letter_code
_entity_poly.pdbx_strand_id
1 'polypeptide(L)'
;MWDLEQFPYVWFWQVYGGGSGYPWYGRTYNLALEPWTSMPNDGVQEAVKNGTAKELKAGETVETDLVVVIYTDKTQISNIDRQGNVT
;
A
#
# COMPACT_ATOMS: atom_id res chain seq x y z
N MET A 1 6.64 -2.09 11.02
CA MET A 1 7.51 -1.18 10.21
C MET A 1 7.49 -1.65 8.76
N TRP A 2 7.24 -0.76 7.78
CA TRP A 2 7.19 -1.12 6.35
C TRP A 2 8.56 -0.96 5.67
N ASP A 3 8.74 -1.62 4.53
CA ASP A 3 9.98 -1.56 3.76
C ASP A 3 9.98 -0.34 2.82
N LEU A 4 10.72 0.70 3.22
CA LEU A 4 10.86 1.96 2.47
C LEU A 4 11.80 1.84 1.26
N GLU A 5 12.70 0.85 1.25
CA GLU A 5 13.58 0.61 0.11
C GLU A 5 12.80 -0.04 -1.03
N GLN A 6 11.87 -0.94 -0.68
CA GLN A 6 11.04 -1.63 -1.65
C GLN A 6 9.81 -0.79 -2.05
N PHE A 7 9.16 -0.13 -1.09
CA PHE A 7 7.95 0.68 -1.28
C PHE A 7 8.12 2.10 -0.71
N PRO A 8 8.81 2.99 -1.45
CA PRO A 8 9.04 4.38 -1.00
C PRO A 8 7.77 5.24 -1.02
N TYR A 9 6.69 4.78 -1.66
CA TYR A 9 5.43 5.53 -1.77
C TYR A 9 4.27 4.76 -1.13
N VAL A 10 3.27 5.50 -0.65
CA VAL A 10 1.99 4.94 -0.23
C VAL A 10 0.88 5.65 -0.99
N TRP A 11 0.03 4.88 -1.66
CA TRP A 11 -1.20 5.39 -2.22
C TRP A 11 -2.30 5.30 -1.18
N PHE A 12 -2.97 6.41 -0.96
CA PHE A 12 -4.03 6.53 0.02
C PHE A 12 -5.33 6.91 -0.68
N TRP A 13 -6.27 5.97 -0.76
CA TRP A 13 -7.57 6.20 -1.36
C TRP A 13 -8.70 5.91 -0.38
N GLN A 14 -9.78 6.68 -0.52
CA GLN A 14 -10.94 6.61 0.35
C GLN A 14 -12.20 6.44 -0.50
N VAL A 15 -12.99 5.42 -0.18
CA VAL A 15 -14.30 5.16 -0.78
C VAL A 15 -15.34 5.30 0.33
N TYR A 16 -15.59 6.54 0.71
CA TYR A 16 -16.59 6.90 1.73
C TYR A 16 -18.00 6.94 1.10
N GLY A 17 -18.51 5.79 0.66
CA GLY A 17 -19.77 5.68 -0.08
C GLY A 17 -19.63 5.89 -1.60
N GLY A 18 -18.40 5.79 -2.14
CA GLY A 18 -18.13 5.97 -3.57
C GLY A 18 -18.58 4.80 -4.47
N GLY A 19 -18.40 4.95 -5.78
CA GLY A 19 -18.76 3.93 -6.78
C GLY A 19 -20.28 3.80 -6.99
N SER A 20 -20.89 4.75 -7.70
CA SER A 20 -22.35 4.78 -7.93
C SER A 20 -22.87 3.66 -8.84
N GLY A 21 -22.00 3.07 -9.66
CA GLY A 21 -22.33 1.98 -10.57
C GLY A 21 -22.14 0.58 -9.98
N TYR A 22 -22.48 -0.42 -10.78
CA TYR A 22 -22.12 -1.81 -10.51
C TYR A 22 -20.59 -1.94 -10.28
N PRO A 23 -20.13 -2.78 -9.34
CA PRO A 23 -20.89 -3.56 -8.36
C PRO A 23 -21.15 -2.82 -7.04
N TRP A 24 -20.67 -1.59 -6.91
CA TRP A 24 -20.52 -0.91 -5.62
C TRP A 24 -21.80 -0.20 -5.17
N TYR A 25 -22.50 0.50 -6.06
CA TYR A 25 -23.74 1.24 -5.78
C TYR A 25 -23.69 2.13 -4.52
N GLY A 26 -22.53 2.72 -4.22
CA GLY A 26 -22.32 3.56 -3.04
C GLY A 26 -22.29 2.81 -1.70
N ARG A 27 -22.21 1.48 -1.71
CA ARG A 27 -22.37 0.65 -0.49
C ARG A 27 -21.08 0.39 0.29
N THR A 28 -19.94 0.78 -0.25
CA THR A 28 -18.64 0.57 0.39
C THR A 28 -18.27 1.81 1.22
N TYR A 29 -17.86 1.59 2.47
CA TYR A 29 -17.26 2.61 3.31
C TYR A 29 -15.91 2.10 3.78
N ASN A 30 -14.87 2.44 3.05
CA ASN A 30 -13.53 1.94 3.33
C ASN A 30 -12.47 2.96 2.89
N LEU A 31 -11.26 2.73 3.37
CA LEU A 31 -10.04 3.31 2.83
C LEU A 31 -9.07 2.19 2.52
N ALA A 32 -8.04 2.48 1.74
CA ALA A 32 -6.89 1.59 1.63
C ALA A 32 -5.59 2.40 1.65
N LEU A 33 -4.57 1.75 2.19
CA LEU A 33 -3.19 2.17 2.13
C LEU A 33 -2.45 1.11 1.31
N GLU A 34 -1.92 1.51 0.18
CA GLU A 34 -1.19 0.61 -0.71
C GLU A 34 0.28 1.02 -0.75
N PRO A 35 1.21 0.18 -0.31
CA PRO A 35 2.64 0.37 -0.57
C PRO A 35 2.92 0.24 -2.07
N TRP A 36 3.60 1.23 -2.66
CA TRP A 36 3.88 1.31 -4.08
C TRP A 36 5.36 1.57 -4.37
N THR A 37 5.85 0.96 -5.45
CA THR A 37 7.22 1.15 -5.95
C THR A 37 7.40 2.45 -6.73
N SER A 38 6.32 3.04 -7.23
CA SER A 38 6.33 4.19 -8.14
C SER A 38 5.19 5.17 -7.88
N MET A 39 5.26 6.35 -8.50
CA MET A 39 4.19 7.35 -8.51
C MET A 39 4.17 8.16 -9.82
N PRO A 40 3.07 8.84 -10.19
CA PRO A 40 1.70 8.71 -9.67
C PRO A 40 0.95 7.54 -10.37
N ASN A 41 -0.40 7.57 -10.45
CA ASN A 41 -1.21 6.49 -11.03
C ASN A 41 -1.29 6.42 -12.56
N ASP A 42 -0.36 7.07 -13.26
CA ASP A 42 -0.43 7.26 -14.71
C ASP A 42 0.18 6.09 -15.52
N GLY A 43 0.38 4.94 -14.88
CA GLY A 43 0.91 3.72 -15.49
C GLY A 43 2.43 3.69 -15.65
N VAL A 44 2.94 2.56 -16.17
CA VAL A 44 4.38 2.28 -16.20
C VAL A 44 5.18 3.24 -17.10
N GLN A 45 4.58 3.73 -18.18
CA GLN A 45 5.29 4.65 -19.09
C GLN A 45 5.64 5.98 -18.41
N GLU A 46 4.70 6.55 -17.66
CA GLU A 46 4.95 7.76 -16.89
C GLU A 46 5.90 7.49 -15.73
N ALA A 47 5.80 6.33 -15.06
CA ALA A 47 6.76 5.91 -14.03
C ALA A 47 8.20 5.82 -14.59
N VAL A 48 8.39 5.33 -15.81
CA VAL A 48 9.70 5.32 -16.48
C VAL A 48 10.17 6.75 -16.76
N LYS A 49 9.29 7.57 -17.33
CA LYS A 49 9.61 8.96 -17.70
C LYS A 49 9.96 9.84 -16.50
N ASN A 50 9.31 9.61 -15.36
CA ASN A 50 9.57 10.37 -14.13
C ASN A 50 10.62 9.70 -13.22
N GLY A 51 11.23 8.59 -13.65
CA GLY A 51 12.33 7.93 -12.95
C GLY A 51 11.93 7.14 -11.70
N THR A 52 10.64 6.87 -11.49
CA THR A 52 10.17 6.09 -10.32
C THR A 52 9.87 4.62 -10.66
N ALA A 53 9.94 4.24 -11.93
CA ALA A 53 9.81 2.83 -12.32
C ALA A 53 10.93 1.99 -11.72
N LYS A 54 10.55 0.87 -11.11
CA LYS A 54 11.49 -0.12 -10.60
C LYS A 54 11.94 -1.04 -11.73
N GLU A 55 13.24 -1.14 -11.94
CA GLU A 55 13.83 -2.04 -12.92
C GLU A 55 14.16 -3.38 -12.27
N LEU A 56 13.93 -4.48 -13.00
CA LEU A 56 14.30 -5.83 -12.59
C LEU A 56 15.10 -6.48 -13.71
N LYS A 57 16.34 -6.88 -13.42
CA LYS A 57 17.24 -7.50 -14.40
C LYS A 57 16.90 -8.98 -14.61
N ALA A 58 17.42 -9.54 -15.69
CA ALA A 58 17.30 -10.97 -15.97
C ALA A 58 17.91 -11.79 -14.82
N GLY A 59 17.09 -12.65 -14.20
CA GLY A 59 17.47 -13.47 -13.06
C GLY A 59 17.54 -12.74 -11.72
N GLU A 60 17.25 -11.44 -11.67
CA GLU A 60 17.16 -10.70 -10.42
C GLU A 60 15.91 -11.11 -9.64
N THR A 61 16.07 -11.21 -8.33
CA THR A 61 14.97 -11.47 -7.39
C THR A 61 14.91 -10.32 -6.41
N VAL A 62 13.72 -9.78 -6.23
CA VAL A 62 13.43 -8.71 -5.27
C VAL A 62 12.37 -9.23 -4.31
N GLU A 63 12.66 -9.16 -3.02
CA GLU A 63 11.82 -9.69 -1.95
C GLU A 63 11.57 -8.64 -0.88
N THR A 64 10.45 -8.78 -0.18
CA THR A 64 10.03 -7.90 0.90
C THR A 64 9.00 -8.61 1.76
N ASP A 65 8.93 -8.25 3.03
CA ASP A 65 7.87 -8.69 3.94
C ASP A 65 6.92 -7.54 4.25
N LEU A 66 5.62 -7.84 4.30
CA LEU A 66 4.59 -6.94 4.78
C LEU A 66 3.82 -7.60 5.91
N VAL A 67 3.68 -6.90 7.04
CA VAL A 67 2.91 -7.37 8.19
C VAL A 67 1.72 -6.45 8.41
N VAL A 68 0.53 -7.03 8.41
CA VAL A 68 -0.72 -6.37 8.75
C VAL A 68 -1.28 -7.03 10.00
N VAL A 69 -1.55 -6.24 11.03
CA VAL A 69 -2.10 -6.74 12.30
C VAL A 69 -3.48 -6.14 12.52
N ILE A 70 -4.45 -7.00 12.79
CA ILE A 70 -5.80 -6.61 13.22
C ILE A 70 -5.85 -6.74 14.73
N TYR A 71 -6.26 -5.69 15.42
CA TYR A 71 -6.40 -5.67 16.88
C TYR A 71 -7.73 -5.00 17.25
N THR A 72 -8.35 -5.43 18.34
CA THR A 72 -9.66 -4.93 18.79
C THR A 72 -9.65 -4.32 20.18
N ASP A 73 -8.72 -4.77 21.05
CA ASP A 73 -8.80 -4.52 22.51
C ASP A 73 -7.77 -3.51 23.01
N LYS A 74 -7.33 -2.60 22.13
CA LYS A 74 -6.34 -1.57 22.45
C LYS A 74 -6.90 -0.19 22.11
N THR A 75 -6.90 0.71 23.09
CA THR A 75 -7.28 2.11 22.89
C THR A 75 -6.16 2.97 22.31
N GLN A 76 -4.91 2.51 22.44
CA GLN A 76 -3.73 3.17 21.92
C GLN A 76 -2.70 2.12 21.50
N ILE A 77 -2.07 2.34 20.34
CA ILE A 77 -0.92 1.57 19.87
C ILE A 77 0.31 2.45 19.97
N SER A 78 1.33 1.98 20.68
CA SER A 78 2.63 2.65 20.74
C SER A 78 3.60 2.12 19.69
N ASN A 79 3.51 0.83 19.35
CA ASN A 79 4.36 0.18 18.36
C ASN A 79 3.73 -1.08 17.77
N ILE A 80 4.10 -1.38 16.51
CA ILE A 80 3.88 -2.66 15.84
C ILE A 80 5.22 -3.09 15.22
N ASP A 81 5.80 -4.17 15.74
CA ASP A 81 7.07 -4.68 15.24
C ASP A 81 6.94 -5.52 13.95
N ARG A 82 8.05 -6.02 13.42
CA ARG A 82 8.07 -6.83 12.19
C ARG A 82 7.61 -8.28 12.41
N GLN A 83 7.38 -8.69 13.64
CA GLN A 83 6.82 -9.99 13.99
C GLN A 83 5.30 -9.91 14.21
N GLY A 84 4.73 -8.71 14.14
CA GLY A 84 3.31 -8.45 14.37
C GLY A 84 2.92 -8.30 15.83
N ASN A 85 3.90 -8.15 16.74
CA ASN A 85 3.59 -7.87 18.14
C ASN A 85 3.15 -6.41 18.29
N VAL A 86 2.10 -6.21 19.08
CA VAL A 86 1.47 -4.90 19.32
C VAL A 86 1.65 -4.54 20.79
N THR A 87 2.28 -3.40 21.05
CA THR A 87 2.45 -2.85 22.41
C THR A 87 1.58 -1.63 22.65
#